data_AF-A0A914HX47-F1
#
_entry.id   AF-A0A914HX47-F1
#
_cell.length_a   1.000
_cell.length_b   1.000
_cell.length_c   1.000
_cell.angle_alpha   90.00
_cell.angle_beta   90.00
_cell.angle_gamma   90.00
#
_symmetry.space_group_name_H-M   'P 1'
#
loop_
_entity.id
_entity.type
_entity.pdbx_description
1 polymer ?
#
loop_
_entity_poly.entity_id
_entity_poly.type
_entity_poly.pdbx_seq_one_letter_code
_entity_poly.pdbx_strand_id
1 'polypeptide(L)'
;MNDRGQISYRLISQSVQIFDLNFSESSFRVSTDLSLIALRSDLTEIVLNLGNDCILPNQPNFKGEGRVTINDIDANYLRNQTAELSVDGNKTNQSVSTLMSGWNDLVKSSHGCLVVDVPKECLCQIRDQLVVLLHIDIIVCRPKQGIKFVLVKDDFDQNDDELPSGMAALF
;
A
#
# COMPACT_ATOMS: atom_id res chain seq x y z
N MET A 1 -5.59 4.43 -28.57
CA MET A 1 -6.10 3.10 -28.13
C MET A 1 -5.41 2.81 -26.81
N ASN A 2 -6.15 2.85 -25.70
CA ASN A 2 -5.57 2.73 -24.36
C ASN A 2 -5.35 1.26 -24.00
N ASP A 3 -4.09 0.88 -23.89
CA ASP A 3 -3.60 -0.48 -23.63
C ASP A 3 -3.72 -0.86 -22.14
N ARG A 4 -4.89 -0.63 -21.52
CA ARG A 4 -5.13 -0.75 -20.07
C ARG A 4 -5.07 -2.18 -19.50
N GLY A 5 -4.54 -3.14 -20.26
CA GLY A 5 -4.43 -4.54 -19.85
C GLY A 5 -3.04 -5.16 -20.03
N GLN A 6 -2.05 -4.42 -20.55
CA GLN A 6 -0.73 -4.98 -20.78
C GLN A 6 0.16 -4.78 -19.55
N ILE A 7 0.54 -5.89 -18.90
CA ILE A 7 1.52 -5.91 -17.81
C ILE A 7 2.80 -5.25 -18.34
N SER A 8 3.20 -4.13 -17.75
CA SER A 8 4.34 -3.33 -18.23
C SER A 8 5.67 -3.69 -17.54
N TYR A 9 5.59 -4.44 -16.44
CA TYR A 9 6.75 -4.90 -15.67
C TYR A 9 6.45 -6.24 -14.97
N ARG A 10 7.50 -6.98 -14.59
CA ARG A 10 7.40 -8.17 -13.73
C ARG A 10 8.19 -7.97 -12.45
N LEU A 11 7.58 -8.32 -11.31
CA LEU A 11 8.27 -8.39 -10.03
C LEU A 11 9.18 -9.63 -10.00
N ILE A 12 10.44 -9.43 -9.64
CA ILE A 12 11.46 -10.48 -9.52
C ILE A 12 11.72 -10.83 -8.07
N SER A 13 11.85 -9.81 -7.23
CA SER A 13 12.05 -9.99 -5.80
C SER A 13 11.43 -8.82 -5.04
N GLN A 14 11.09 -9.11 -3.79
CA GLN A 14 10.55 -8.15 -2.84
C GLN A 14 11.25 -8.39 -1.50
N SER A 15 11.75 -7.31 -0.90
CA SER A 15 12.21 -7.27 0.48
C SER A 15 11.30 -6.33 1.25
N VAL A 16 10.84 -6.76 2.43
CA VAL A 16 9.94 -5.97 3.28
C VAL A 16 10.52 -5.91 4.68
N GLN A 17 10.68 -4.70 5.19
CA GLN A 17 11.03 -4.45 6.57
C GLN A 17 9.85 -3.79 7.28
N ILE A 18 9.39 -4.44 8.35
CA ILE A 18 8.35 -3.90 9.24
C ILE A 18 9.01 -3.45 10.53
N PHE A 19 8.73 -2.22 10.97
CA PHE A 19 9.35 -1.63 12.15
C PHE A 19 8.43 -0.58 12.79
N ASP A 20 8.85 -0.02 13.93
CA ASP A 20 8.11 0.99 14.69
C ASP A 20 6.63 0.64 14.94
N LEU A 21 6.40 -0.57 15.44
CA LEU A 21 5.07 -1.05 15.83
C LEU A 21 4.50 -0.22 16.99
N ASN A 22 3.34 0.39 16.78
CA ASN A 22 2.60 1.16 17.78
C ASN A 22 1.21 0.55 18.00
N PHE A 23 1.07 -0.20 19.10
CA PHE A 23 -0.18 -0.85 19.46
C PHE A 23 -1.28 0.14 19.85
N SER A 24 -0.93 1.27 20.46
CA SER A 24 -1.89 2.31 20.87
C SER A 24 -2.56 2.98 19.67
N GLU A 25 -1.80 3.23 18.61
CA GLU A 25 -2.31 3.79 17.35
C GLU A 25 -2.77 2.71 16.36
N SER A 26 -2.49 1.44 16.66
CA SER A 26 -2.65 0.31 15.73
C SER A 26 -1.96 0.59 14.40
N SER A 27 -0.69 1.00 14.46
CA SER A 27 0.11 1.40 13.30
C SER A 27 1.50 0.78 13.32
N PHE A 28 2.14 0.74 12.15
CA PHE A 28 3.53 0.32 11.98
C PHE A 28 4.11 0.93 10.70
N ARG A 29 5.44 1.01 10.64
CA ARG A 29 6.18 1.43 9.45
C ARG A 29 6.55 0.23 8.60
N VAL A 30 6.53 0.43 7.28
CA VAL A 30 6.94 -0.57 6.30
C VAL A 30 7.88 0.11 5.32
N SER A 31 9.05 -0.47 5.13
CA SER A 31 9.95 -0.15 4.03
C SER A 31 9.98 -1.34 3.08
N THR A 32 9.74 -1.11 1.80
CA THR A 32 9.65 -2.16 0.78
C THR A 32 10.59 -1.86 -0.37
N ASP A 33 11.47 -2.81 -0.66
CA ASP A 33 12.29 -2.82 -1.87
C ASP A 33 11.74 -3.83 -2.87
N LEU A 34 11.47 -3.37 -4.09
CA LEU A 34 10.99 -4.18 -5.21
C LEU A 34 12.04 -4.18 -6.32
N SER A 35 12.47 -5.36 -6.74
CA SER A 35 13.24 -5.51 -7.99
C SER A 35 12.28 -5.91 -9.10
N LEU A 36 12.16 -5.07 -10.11
CA LEU A 36 11.26 -5.24 -11.24
C LEU A 36 12.06 -5.39 -12.53
N ILE A 37 11.53 -6.16 -13.49
CA ILE A 37 11.99 -6.15 -14.88
C ILE A 37 10.94 -5.44 -15.72
N ALA A 38 11.32 -4.36 -16.38
CA ALA A 38 10.51 -3.69 -17.39
C ALA A 38 10.31 -4.63 -18.59
N LEU A 39 9.05 -4.87 -18.97
CA LEU A 39 8.73 -5.67 -20.15
C LEU A 39 8.73 -4.83 -21.43
N ARG A 40 8.78 -3.50 -21.28
CA ARG A 40 8.84 -2.54 -22.36
C ARG A 40 9.89 -1.48 -22.05
N SER A 41 10.60 -1.03 -23.08
CA SER A 41 11.62 0.02 -22.97
C SER A 41 11.05 1.42 -22.76
N ASP A 42 9.74 1.60 -22.92
CA ASP A 42 9.01 2.86 -22.75
C ASP A 42 8.20 2.89 -21.44
N LEU A 43 8.65 2.16 -20.42
CA LEU A 43 8.03 2.19 -19.09
C LEU A 43 8.19 3.58 -18.46
N THR A 44 7.09 4.33 -18.39
CA THR A 44 7.06 5.69 -17.79
C THR A 44 6.47 5.70 -16.39
N GLU A 45 5.69 4.70 -16.03
CA GLU A 45 4.93 4.66 -14.79
C GLU A 45 4.88 3.24 -14.24
N ILE A 46 4.93 3.11 -12.92
CA ILE A 46 4.76 1.86 -12.19
C ILE A 46 3.49 1.99 -11.36
N VAL A 47 2.50 1.16 -11.68
CA VAL A 47 1.22 1.13 -10.97
C VAL A 47 1.22 -0.03 -10.00
N LEU A 48 1.04 0.26 -8.71
CA LEU A 48 0.99 -0.70 -7.61
C LEU A 48 -0.36 -0.60 -6.90
N ASN A 49 -0.80 -1.72 -6.32
CA ASN A 49 -1.98 -1.73 -5.46
C ASN A 49 -1.55 -1.41 -4.02
N LEU A 50 -2.13 -0.36 -3.44
CA LEU A 50 -1.83 0.08 -2.08
C LEU A 50 -3.12 0.31 -1.30
N GLY A 51 -3.26 -0.32 -0.13
CA GLY A 51 -4.44 -0.16 0.73
C GLY A 51 -4.64 1.29 1.19
N ASN A 52 -5.90 1.70 1.40
CA ASN A 52 -6.23 3.06 1.87
C ASN A 52 -5.84 3.33 3.33
N ASP A 53 -5.50 2.26 4.05
CA ASP A 53 -4.89 2.26 5.39
C ASP A 53 -3.38 2.57 5.36
N CYS A 54 -2.77 2.69 4.18
CA CYS A 54 -1.37 3.06 4.02
C CYS A 54 -1.22 4.57 3.76
N ILE A 55 -0.37 5.21 4.56
CA ILE A 55 0.00 6.61 4.48
C ILE A 55 1.35 6.71 3.76
N LEU A 56 1.39 7.49 2.67
CA LEU A 56 2.57 7.75 1.86
C LEU A 56 3.38 8.93 2.39
N PRO A 57 4.68 9.05 2.06
CA PRO A 57 5.56 10.09 2.63
C PRO A 57 5.14 11.53 2.31
N ASN A 58 4.42 11.74 1.21
CA ASN A 58 3.95 13.07 0.80
C ASN A 58 2.59 13.44 1.42
N GLN A 59 1.99 12.57 2.23
CA GLN A 59 0.69 12.81 2.85
C GLN A 59 0.84 13.48 4.23
N PRO A 60 -0.10 14.34 4.63
CA PRO A 60 0.05 15.18 5.83
C PRO A 60 0.17 14.41 7.15
N ASN A 61 -0.29 13.15 7.19
CA ASN A 61 -0.25 12.30 8.39
C ASN A 61 0.97 11.38 8.44
N PHE A 62 1.93 11.54 7.51
CA PHE A 62 3.15 10.77 7.54
C PHE A 62 4.07 11.31 8.65
N LYS A 63 4.38 10.47 9.64
CA LYS A 63 5.24 10.83 10.77
C LYS A 63 6.67 10.37 10.49
N GLY A 64 7.65 11.28 10.55
CA GLY A 64 9.08 10.99 10.38
C GLY A 64 9.57 11.07 8.93
N GLU A 65 10.79 10.60 8.68
CA GLU A 65 11.39 10.54 7.35
C GLU A 65 10.91 9.31 6.57
N GLY A 66 10.77 9.44 5.26
CA GLY A 66 10.43 8.35 4.34
C GLY A 66 10.50 8.84 2.89
N ARG A 67 10.75 7.93 1.96
CA ARG A 67 10.90 8.26 0.54
C ARG A 67 10.31 7.19 -0.38
N VAL A 68 10.10 7.58 -1.62
CA VAL A 68 9.81 6.67 -2.72
C VAL A 68 10.83 6.94 -3.80
N THR A 69 11.64 5.94 -4.13
CA THR A 69 12.75 6.11 -5.08
C THR A 69 12.72 5.03 -6.15
N ILE A 70 13.20 5.37 -7.34
CA ILE A 70 13.49 4.44 -8.42
C ILE A 70 14.98 4.52 -8.73
N ASN A 71 15.69 3.40 -8.64
CA ASN A 71 17.15 3.30 -8.78
C ASN A 71 17.88 4.36 -7.93
N ASP A 72 17.48 4.49 -6.66
CA ASP A 72 17.99 5.48 -5.69
C ASP A 72 17.73 6.96 -6.03
N ILE A 73 16.88 7.24 -7.03
CA ILE A 73 16.45 8.60 -7.39
C ILE A 73 15.02 8.84 -6.88
N ASP A 74 14.81 9.96 -6.19
CA ASP A 74 13.48 10.37 -5.73
C ASP A 74 12.48 10.41 -6.90
N ALA A 75 11.39 9.68 -6.72
CA ALA A 75 10.33 9.55 -7.72
C ALA A 75 9.12 10.41 -7.34
N ASN A 76 8.41 10.90 -8.35
CA ASN A 76 7.08 11.47 -8.14
C ASN A 76 6.07 10.33 -8.03
N TYR A 77 5.08 10.50 -7.16
CA TYR A 77 4.04 9.49 -7.00
C TYR A 77 2.74 10.10 -6.51
N LEU A 78 1.64 9.46 -6.91
CA LEU A 78 0.30 9.84 -6.52
C LEU A 78 -0.55 8.60 -6.26
N ARG A 79 -1.45 8.71 -5.29
CA ARG A 79 -2.50 7.72 -5.09
C ARG A 79 -3.67 8.10 -5.97
N ASN A 80 -3.99 7.26 -6.94
CA ASN A 80 -5.15 7.43 -7.77
C ASN A 80 -6.42 7.04 -6.97
N GLN A 81 -7.18 8.06 -6.56
CA GLN A 81 -8.40 7.91 -5.74
C GLN A 81 -9.66 7.61 -6.57
N THR A 82 -9.57 7.45 -7.90
CA THR A 82 -10.77 7.29 -8.77
C THR A 82 -11.57 6.00 -8.51
N ALA A 83 -11.12 5.13 -7.59
CA ALA A 83 -11.86 3.95 -7.15
C ALA A 83 -12.64 4.11 -5.83
N GLU A 84 -12.75 5.32 -5.29
CA GLU A 84 -13.72 5.62 -4.24
C GLU A 84 -15.10 5.82 -4.88
N LEU A 85 -15.94 4.79 -4.83
CA LEU A 85 -17.34 4.88 -5.23
C LEU A 85 -18.06 5.90 -4.34
N SER A 86 -18.45 7.02 -4.91
CA SER A 86 -19.79 7.55 -4.69
C SER A 86 -20.76 6.56 -5.31
N VAL A 87 -21.30 5.62 -4.51
CA VAL A 87 -22.56 4.96 -4.86
C VAL A 87 -23.57 6.09 -4.95
N ASP A 88 -23.97 6.45 -6.17
CA ASP A 88 -25.08 7.38 -6.41
C ASP A 88 -26.26 6.89 -5.57
N GLY A 89 -26.58 7.60 -4.50
CA GLY A 89 -27.57 7.23 -3.48
C GLY A 89 -29.02 7.25 -3.98
N ASN A 90 -29.23 7.09 -5.28
CA ASN A 90 -30.49 7.37 -5.97
C ASN A 90 -31.01 6.23 -6.85
N LYS A 91 -30.59 4.98 -6.62
CA LYS A 91 -31.12 3.81 -7.36
C LYS A 91 -31.59 2.72 -6.40
N THR A 92 -32.84 2.85 -5.95
CA THR A 92 -33.54 1.93 -5.02
C THR A 92 -33.97 0.59 -5.63
N ASN A 93 -33.59 0.26 -6.88
CA ASN A 93 -34.04 -0.95 -7.59
C ASN A 93 -32.88 -1.71 -8.27
N GLN A 94 -31.89 -2.19 -7.52
CA GLN A 94 -30.87 -3.09 -8.05
C GLN A 94 -31.02 -4.49 -7.50
N SER A 95 -31.01 -5.50 -8.37
CA SER A 95 -30.97 -6.90 -7.94
C SER A 95 -29.64 -7.23 -7.27
N VAL A 96 -29.65 -8.21 -6.36
CA VAL A 96 -28.43 -8.73 -5.72
C VAL A 96 -27.38 -9.14 -6.75
N SER A 97 -27.80 -9.68 -7.90
CA SER A 97 -26.88 -10.02 -9.00
C SER A 97 -26.17 -8.80 -9.61
N THR A 98 -26.87 -7.66 -9.73
CA THR A 98 -26.31 -6.41 -10.27
C THR A 98 -25.38 -5.73 -9.26
N LEU A 99 -25.74 -5.79 -7.98
CA LEU A 99 -24.87 -5.34 -6.90
C LEU A 99 -23.62 -6.20 -6.82
N MET A 100 -23.73 -7.54 -6.90
CA MET A 100 -22.61 -8.47 -6.84
C MET A 100 -21.67 -8.34 -8.04
N SER A 101 -22.18 -8.11 -9.26
CA SER A 101 -21.32 -7.84 -10.42
C SER A 101 -20.60 -6.50 -10.27
N GLY A 102 -21.32 -5.45 -9.86
CA GLY A 102 -20.73 -4.14 -9.58
C GLY A 102 -19.69 -4.19 -8.46
N TRP A 103 -19.93 -5.00 -7.42
CA TRP A 103 -19.03 -5.21 -6.30
C TRP A 103 -17.82 -6.08 -6.67
N ASN A 104 -17.96 -7.06 -7.57
CA ASN A 104 -16.84 -7.89 -8.03
C ASN A 104 -15.94 -7.09 -8.98
N ASP A 105 -16.52 -6.26 -9.84
CA ASP A 105 -15.77 -5.28 -10.64
C ASP A 105 -15.14 -4.20 -9.74
N LEU A 106 -15.77 -3.90 -8.59
CA LEU A 106 -15.23 -3.03 -7.55
C LEU A 106 -14.07 -3.66 -6.78
N VAL A 107 -14.15 -4.92 -6.38
CA VAL A 107 -13.04 -5.62 -5.69
C VAL A 107 -11.84 -5.74 -6.63
N LYS A 108 -12.08 -5.87 -7.93
CA LYS A 108 -11.03 -5.79 -8.95
C LYS A 108 -10.46 -4.38 -9.16
N SER A 109 -11.12 -3.33 -8.66
CA SER A 109 -10.72 -1.92 -8.88
C SER A 109 -10.49 -1.07 -7.61
N SER A 110 -10.84 -1.53 -6.40
CA SER A 110 -10.97 -0.70 -5.18
C SER A 110 -9.84 -0.84 -4.15
N HIS A 111 -8.63 -1.08 -4.63
CA HIS A 111 -7.44 -0.85 -3.82
C HIS A 111 -6.70 0.33 -4.41
N GLY A 112 -6.40 1.35 -3.59
CA GLY A 112 -5.84 2.60 -4.07
C GLY A 112 -4.61 2.36 -4.93
N CYS A 113 -4.70 2.74 -6.22
CA CYS A 113 -3.58 2.52 -7.13
C CYS A 113 -2.53 3.58 -6.85
N LEU A 114 -1.38 3.16 -6.31
CA LEU A 114 -0.18 4.00 -6.27
C LEU A 114 0.40 4.04 -7.68
N VAL A 115 0.48 5.23 -8.26
CA VAL A 115 1.19 5.48 -9.53
C VAL A 115 2.50 6.15 -9.17
N VAL A 116 3.61 5.52 -9.53
CA VAL A 116 4.96 6.05 -9.35
C VAL A 116 5.52 6.38 -10.73
N ASP A 117 5.87 7.64 -10.95
CA ASP A 117 6.46 8.11 -12.19
C ASP A 117 7.94 7.72 -12.24
N VAL A 118 8.37 7.15 -13.36
CA VAL A 118 9.77 6.83 -13.60
C VAL A 118 10.56 8.12 -13.83
N PRO A 119 11.59 8.44 -13.02
CA PRO A 119 12.42 9.61 -13.23
C PRO A 119 13.07 9.61 -14.61
N LYS A 120 13.24 10.79 -15.21
CA LYS A 120 13.80 10.92 -16.58
C LYS A 120 15.23 10.39 -16.66
N GLU A 121 15.95 10.52 -15.56
CA GLU A 121 17.30 10.03 -15.34
C GLU A 121 17.37 8.49 -15.44
N CYS A 122 16.32 7.80 -15.02
CA CYS A 122 16.24 6.34 -15.02
C CYS A 122 15.85 5.77 -16.40
N LEU A 123 15.23 6.56 -17.29
CA LEU A 123 14.74 6.07 -18.59
C LEU A 123 15.85 5.45 -19.45
N CYS A 124 17.05 6.05 -19.44
CA CYS A 124 18.19 5.49 -20.17
C CYS A 124 18.63 4.15 -19.59
N GLN A 125 18.71 4.04 -18.25
CA GLN A 125 19.11 2.81 -17.57
C GLN A 125 18.10 1.68 -17.79
N ILE A 126 16.80 2.00 -17.76
CA ILE A 126 15.73 1.02 -17.97
C ILE A 126 15.77 0.48 -19.39
N ARG A 127 16.07 1.34 -20.38
CA ARG A 127 16.24 0.90 -21.77
C ARG A 127 17.40 -0.08 -21.94
N ASP A 128 18.48 0.10 -21.20
CA ASP A 128 19.72 -0.68 -21.37
C ASP A 128 19.77 -1.94 -20.49
N GLN A 129 19.30 -1.87 -19.25
CA GLN A 129 19.43 -2.92 -18.25
C GLN A 129 18.10 -3.63 -17.92
N LEU A 130 16.96 -3.02 -18.29
CA LEU A 130 15.58 -3.48 -18.01
C LEU A 130 15.23 -3.69 -16.53
N VAL A 131 16.18 -3.61 -15.60
CA VAL A 131 15.94 -3.76 -14.16
C VAL A 131 15.62 -2.41 -13.53
N VAL A 132 14.60 -2.40 -12.68
CA VAL A 132 14.15 -1.24 -11.92
C VAL A 132 14.13 -1.61 -10.44
N LEU A 133 14.81 -0.85 -9.61
CA LEU A 133 14.77 -0.97 -8.16
C LEU A 133 13.84 0.10 -7.61
N LEU A 134 12.70 -0.30 -7.06
CA LEU A 134 11.71 0.60 -6.48
C LEU A 134 11.71 0.44 -4.97
N HIS A 135 12.01 1.52 -4.26
CA HIS A 135 11.94 1.61 -2.81
C HIS A 135 10.72 2.43 -2.40
N ILE A 136 9.97 1.97 -1.40
CA ILE A 136 8.76 2.63 -0.92
C ILE A 136 8.71 2.54 0.61
N ASP A 137 8.70 3.70 1.26
CA ASP A 137 8.34 3.83 2.67
C ASP A 137 6.87 4.19 2.86
N ILE A 138 6.18 3.48 3.76
CA ILE A 138 4.80 3.77 4.14
C ILE A 138 4.59 3.60 5.65
N ILE A 139 3.53 4.22 6.16
CA ILE A 139 2.97 3.92 7.48
C ILE A 139 1.62 3.23 7.28
N VAL A 140 1.44 2.03 7.81
CA VAL A 140 0.14 1.40 7.86
C VAL A 140 -0.55 1.82 9.15
N CYS A 141 -1.78 2.32 9.07
CA CYS A 141 -2.53 2.84 10.21
C CYS A 141 -3.94 2.24 10.24
N ARG A 142 -4.28 1.59 11.37
CA ARG A 142 -5.56 0.91 11.62
C ARG A 142 -5.96 0.01 10.44
N PRO A 143 -5.13 -1.01 10.11
CA PRO A 143 -5.41 -1.89 8.99
C PRO A 143 -6.76 -2.57 9.17
N LYS A 144 -7.59 -2.53 8.12
CA LYS A 144 -8.93 -3.15 8.13
C LYS A 144 -8.90 -4.61 7.67
N GLN A 145 -7.85 -4.99 6.96
CA GLN A 145 -7.67 -6.31 6.35
C GLN A 145 -6.21 -6.76 6.52
N GLY A 146 -5.97 -8.07 6.48
CA GLY A 146 -4.63 -8.67 6.54
C GLY A 146 -3.99 -8.73 7.93
N ILE A 147 -4.03 -7.64 8.69
CA ILE A 147 -3.39 -7.54 10.02
C ILE A 147 -4.43 -7.14 11.07
N LYS A 148 -4.35 -7.76 12.25
CA LYS A 148 -5.19 -7.44 13.41
C LYS A 148 -4.31 -7.15 14.62
N PHE A 149 -4.48 -5.96 15.19
CA PHE A 149 -3.93 -5.64 16.50
C PHE A 149 -4.82 -6.27 17.57
N VAL A 150 -4.26 -7.21 18.35
CA VAL A 150 -4.95 -7.83 19.47
C VAL A 150 -4.45 -7.17 20.75
N LEU A 151 -5.33 -6.42 21.40
CA LEU A 151 -5.10 -5.96 22.77
C LEU A 151 -5.64 -7.04 23.69
N VAL A 152 -4.75 -7.71 24.41
CA VAL A 152 -5.18 -8.53 25.55
C VAL A 152 -5.59 -7.53 26.62
N LYS A 153 -6.90 -7.42 26.84
CA LYS A 153 -7.38 -6.90 28.11
C LYS A 153 -7.17 -8.05 29.08
N ASP A 154 -6.27 -7.89 30.03
CA ASP A 154 -6.27 -8.78 31.16
C ASP A 154 -7.60 -8.53 31.89
N ASP A 155 -8.53 -9.46 31.73
CA ASP A 155 -9.70 -9.55 32.59
C ASP A 155 -9.22 -10.05 33.97
N PHE A 156 -8.39 -9.26 34.66
CA PHE A 156 -8.21 -9.37 36.10
C PHE A 156 -9.34 -8.58 36.76
N ASP A 157 -10.52 -9.21 36.80
CA ASP A 157 -11.42 -8.97 37.91
C ASP A 157 -10.74 -9.49 39.19
N GLN A 158 -10.14 -8.55 39.93
CA GLN A 158 -10.28 -8.36 41.39
C GLN A 158 -8.98 -7.98 42.10
N ASN A 159 -9.08 -6.82 42.75
CA ASN A 159 -8.37 -6.36 43.95
C ASN A 159 -6.98 -5.73 43.79
N ASP A 160 -6.80 -4.75 44.65
CA ASP A 160 -5.70 -3.81 44.76
C ASP A 160 -4.29 -4.43 44.74
N ASP A 161 -3.37 -3.60 44.27
CA ASP A 161 -1.92 -3.62 44.43
C ASP A 161 -1.06 -4.60 43.59
N GLU A 162 -0.04 -3.97 42.99
CA GLU A 162 1.18 -4.51 42.35
C GLU A 162 1.17 -4.80 40.82
N LEU A 163 1.80 -3.88 40.08
CA LEU A 163 2.39 -4.10 38.74
C LEU A 163 3.39 -5.28 38.79
N PRO A 164 3.51 -6.10 37.73
CA PRO A 164 4.64 -5.82 36.85
C PRO A 164 4.44 -6.10 35.35
N SER A 165 5.35 -5.45 34.63
CA SER A 165 5.71 -5.52 33.21
C SER A 165 5.78 -6.92 32.59
N GLY A 166 5.21 -7.05 31.39
CA GLY A 166 5.58 -8.08 30.42
C GLY A 166 4.65 -8.12 29.21
N MET A 167 5.03 -7.48 28.10
CA MET A 167 4.36 -7.68 26.80
C MET A 167 5.15 -8.69 25.97
N ALA A 168 4.50 -9.76 25.51
CA ALA A 168 5.05 -10.71 24.55
C ALA A 168 4.26 -10.64 23.24
N ALA A 169 4.97 -10.55 22.11
CA ALA A 169 4.40 -10.76 20.79
C ALA A 169 4.45 -12.26 20.46
N LEU A 170 3.32 -12.82 19.98
CA LEU A 170 3.27 -14.16 19.39
C LEU A 170 3.26 -14.03 17.86
N PHE A 171 4.18 -14.75 17.20
CA PHE A 171 4.23 -14.92 15.74
C PHE A 171 3.45 -16.16 15.32
#